data_AF-A0A948FVS1-F1
#
_entry.id   AF-A0A948FVS1-F1
#
_cell.length_a   1.000
_cell.length_b   1.000
_cell.length_c   1.000
_cell.angle_alpha   90.00
_cell.angle_beta   90.00
_cell.angle_gamma   90.00
#
_symmetry.space_group_name_H-M   'P 1'
#
loop_
_entity.id
_entity.type
_entity.pdbx_description
1 polymer ?
#
loop_
_entity_poly.entity_id
_entity_poly.type
_entity_poly.pdbx_seq_one_letter_code
_entity_poly.pdbx_strand_id
1 'polypeptide(L)'
;MTTGAIKAFAVRLSEDDALAASLGARLKGISDRVRMAAETTEFAHANGFDLTESEVSQFVAALDASRNGELSDTVLDDVVGAMTRNRYL
;
A
#
# COMPACT_ATOMS: atom_id res chain seq x y z
N MET A 1 -18.50 2.08 -0.42
CA MET A 1 -18.04 2.22 0.98
C MET A 1 -17.08 1.08 1.27
N THR A 2 -15.79 1.28 1.02
CA THR A 2 -14.71 0.31 1.31
C THR A 2 -13.41 1.12 1.36
N THR A 3 -13.18 1.81 2.47
CA THR A 3 -11.94 2.55 2.74
C THR A 3 -11.20 1.93 3.94
N GLY A 4 -11.73 0.83 4.46
CA GLY A 4 -11.24 0.16 5.67
C GLY A 4 -10.13 -0.84 5.40
N ALA A 5 -10.19 -1.57 4.28
CA ALA A 5 -9.26 -2.65 4.00
C ALA A 5 -7.86 -2.13 3.68
N ILE A 6 -7.76 -1.07 2.86
CA ILE A 6 -6.47 -0.45 2.55
C ILE A 6 -5.81 0.22 3.76
N LYS A 7 -6.61 0.80 4.66
CA LYS A 7 -6.11 1.37 5.90
C LYS A 7 -5.60 0.29 6.84
N ALA A 8 -6.36 -0.79 7.02
CA ALA A 8 -5.94 -1.90 7.85
C ALA A 8 -4.67 -2.57 7.27
N PHE A 9 -4.57 -2.68 5.94
CA PHE A 9 -3.38 -3.18 5.26
C PHE A 9 -2.16 -2.28 5.49
N ALA A 10 -2.30 -0.97 5.30
CA ALA A 10 -1.18 -0.03 5.51
C ALA A 10 -0.75 0.06 6.98
N VAL A 11 -1.69 0.01 7.93
CA VAL A 11 -1.38 -0.09 9.36
C VAL A 11 -0.62 -1.39 9.64
N ARG A 12 -1.09 -2.52 9.10
CA ARG A 12 -0.41 -3.81 9.28
C ARG A 12 1.01 -3.81 8.70
N LEU A 13 1.24 -3.14 7.58
CA LEU A 13 2.58 -2.96 7.01
C LEU A 13 3.45 -2.10 7.94
N SER A 14 2.91 -1.05 8.55
CA SER A 14 3.66 -0.19 9.50
C SER A 14 3.96 -0.90 10.82
N GLU A 15 3.11 -1.84 11.25
CA GLU A 15 3.35 -2.64 12.45
C GLU A 15 4.25 -3.86 12.21
N ASP A 16 4.52 -4.20 10.94
CA ASP A 16 5.24 -5.42 10.56
C ASP A 16 6.26 -5.13 9.45
N ASP A 17 7.47 -4.80 9.89
CA ASP A 17 8.62 -4.58 9.02
C ASP A 17 8.88 -5.75 8.07
N ALA A 18 8.67 -6.99 8.51
CA ALA A 18 8.90 -8.17 7.67
C ALA A 18 7.87 -8.25 6.53
N LEU A 19 6.61 -7.89 6.81
CA LEU A 19 5.56 -7.78 5.81
C LEU A 19 5.84 -6.63 4.83
N ALA A 20 6.22 -5.46 5.33
CA ALA A 20 6.60 -4.31 4.51
C ALA A 20 7.79 -4.61 3.60
N ALA A 21 8.85 -5.23 4.14
CA ALA A 21 10.01 -5.66 3.38
C ALA A 21 9.65 -6.72 2.32
N SER A 22 8.73 -7.65 2.64
CA SER A 22 8.26 -8.67 1.69
C SER A 22 7.50 -8.07 0.52
N LEU A 23 6.62 -7.09 0.79
CA LEU A 23 5.93 -6.33 -0.25
C LEU A 23 6.93 -5.51 -1.08
N GLY A 24 7.87 -4.82 -0.41
CA GLY A 24 8.93 -4.05 -1.08
C GLY A 24 9.80 -4.91 -1.99
N ALA A 25 10.18 -6.10 -1.56
CA ALA A 25 10.92 -7.06 -2.38
C ALA A 25 10.13 -7.53 -3.60
N ARG A 26 8.81 -7.69 -3.48
CA ARG A 26 7.91 -8.04 -4.59
C ARG A 26 7.77 -6.92 -5.61
N LEU A 27 7.64 -5.68 -5.14
CA LEU A 27 7.52 -4.50 -5.98
C LEU A 27 8.88 -4.05 -6.56
N LYS A 28 9.99 -4.54 -6.00
CA LYS A 28 11.34 -4.18 -6.43
C LYS A 28 11.57 -4.53 -7.90
N GLY A 29 11.91 -3.52 -8.69
CA GLY A 29 12.18 -3.67 -10.12
C GLY A 29 10.92 -3.64 -10.99
N ILE A 30 9.73 -3.45 -10.41
CA ILE A 30 8.50 -3.18 -11.16
C ILE A 30 8.41 -1.68 -11.35
N SER A 31 8.56 -1.22 -12.60
CA SER A 31 8.37 0.19 -12.96
C SER A 31 6.97 0.49 -13.50
N ASP A 32 6.19 -0.54 -13.79
CA ASP A 32 4.84 -0.41 -14.33
C ASP A 32 3.82 -0.33 -13.19
N ARG A 33 3.07 0.78 -13.15
CA ARG A 33 2.10 1.06 -12.08
C ARG A 33 0.97 0.03 -12.03
N VAL A 34 0.51 -0.45 -13.19
CA VAL A 34 -0.56 -1.45 -13.27
C VAL A 34 -0.10 -2.77 -12.68
N ARG A 35 1.13 -3.18 -12.99
CA ARG A 35 1.75 -4.37 -12.42
C ARG A 35 2.04 -4.23 -10.93
N MET A 36 2.50 -3.07 -10.47
CA MET A 36 2.65 -2.83 -9.01
C MET A 36 1.31 -2.94 -8.29
N ALA A 37 0.23 -2.43 -8.90
CA ALA A 37 -1.11 -2.57 -8.35
C ALA A 37 -1.53 -4.04 -8.27
N ALA A 38 -1.41 -4.79 -9.35
CA ALA A 38 -1.73 -6.23 -9.35
C ALA A 38 -0.97 -6.99 -8.26
N GLU A 39 0.35 -6.81 -8.15
CA GLU A 39 1.17 -7.47 -7.12
C GLU A 39 0.79 -7.05 -5.70
N THR A 40 0.44 -5.77 -5.50
CA THR A 40 -0.04 -5.27 -4.19
C THR A 40 -1.39 -5.89 -3.84
N THR A 41 -2.32 -5.99 -4.80
CA THR A 41 -3.62 -6.65 -4.61
C THR A 41 -3.44 -8.11 -4.24
N GLU A 42 -2.64 -8.86 -5.00
CA GLU A 42 -2.39 -10.28 -4.75
C GLU A 42 -1.71 -10.49 -3.39
N PHE A 43 -0.74 -9.63 -3.05
CA PHE A 43 -0.08 -9.67 -1.76
C PHE A 43 -1.05 -9.40 -0.60
N ALA A 44 -1.88 -8.37 -0.71
CA ALA A 44 -2.86 -8.03 0.30
C ALA A 44 -3.88 -9.15 0.49
N HIS A 45 -4.39 -9.72 -0.61
CA HIS A 45 -5.32 -10.84 -0.58
C HIS A 45 -4.70 -12.10 0.06
N ALA A 46 -3.43 -12.40 -0.23
CA ALA A 46 -2.71 -13.48 0.42
C ALA A 46 -2.53 -13.28 1.94
N ASN A 47 -2.60 -12.04 2.41
CA ASN A 47 -2.54 -11.68 3.83
C ASN A 47 -3.92 -11.45 4.45
N GLY A 48 -5.00 -11.79 3.75
CA GLY A 48 -6.38 -11.69 4.26
C GLY A 48 -7.02 -10.30 4.11
N PHE A 49 -6.43 -9.41 3.30
CA PHE A 49 -6.99 -8.10 2.98
C PHE A 49 -7.58 -8.11 1.58
N ASP A 50 -8.89 -7.89 1.49
CA ASP A 50 -9.57 -7.71 0.21
C ASP A 50 -9.53 -6.23 -0.17
N LEU A 51 -8.58 -5.87 -1.04
CA LEU A 51 -8.41 -4.50 -1.51
C LEU A 51 -9.08 -4.31 -2.87
N THR A 52 -9.83 -3.23 -3.02
CA THR A 52 -10.38 -2.85 -4.32
C THR A 52 -9.32 -2.22 -5.23
N GLU A 53 -9.49 -2.27 -6.54
CA GLU A 53 -8.57 -1.65 -7.50
C GLU A 53 -8.35 -0.15 -7.23
N SER A 54 -9.38 0.56 -6.77
CA SER A 54 -9.28 1.98 -6.42
C SER A 54 -8.39 2.22 -5.19
N GLU A 55 -8.55 1.38 -4.17
CA GLU A 55 -7.74 1.43 -2.94
C GLU A 55 -6.27 1.12 -3.23
N VAL A 56 -6.01 0.08 -4.01
CA VAL A 56 -4.66 -0.30 -4.41
C VAL A 56 -4.02 0.80 -5.27
N SER A 57 -4.78 1.38 -6.19
CA SER A 57 -4.29 2.51 -7.01
C SER A 57 -3.86 3.70 -6.16
N GLN A 58 -4.60 4.02 -5.10
CA GLN A 58 -4.24 5.08 -4.15
C GLN A 58 -2.94 4.76 -3.40
N PHE A 59 -2.82 3.53 -2.90
CA PHE A 59 -1.63 3.06 -2.19
C PHE A 59 -0.39 3.09 -3.09
N VAL A 60 -0.51 2.53 -4.30
CA VAL A 60 0.56 2.52 -5.30
C VAL A 60 0.95 3.93 -5.73
N ALA A 61 -0.01 4.85 -5.90
CA ALA A 61 0.29 6.24 -6.24
C ALA A 61 1.08 6.94 -5.12
N ALA A 62 0.76 6.66 -3.85
CA ALA A 62 1.49 7.19 -2.71
C ALA A 62 2.91 6.58 -2.57
N LEU A 63 3.08 5.28 -2.86
CA LEU A 63 4.41 4.65 -2.96
C LEU A 63 5.26 5.27 -4.07
N ASP A 64 4.68 5.46 -5.25
CA ASP A 64 5.34 6.04 -6.42
C ASP A 64 5.74 7.50 -6.17
N ALA A 65 4.95 8.26 -5.40
CA ALA A 65 5.23 9.63 -5.01
C ALA A 65 6.38 9.74 -4.00
N SER A 66 6.55 8.75 -3.12
CA SER A 66 7.60 8.76 -2.09
C SER A 66 8.99 8.45 -2.63
N ARG A 67 9.05 7.70 -3.74
CA ARG A 67 10.15 7.64 -4.72
C ARG A 67 11.58 7.64 -4.19
N ASN A 68 11.92 6.53 -3.54
CA ASN A 68 13.12 5.75 -3.90
C ASN A 68 12.86 4.24 -4.05
N GLY A 69 11.58 3.83 -4.17
CA GLY A 69 11.20 2.42 -4.26
C GLY A 69 11.36 1.64 -2.94
N GLU A 70 11.53 2.35 -1.82
CA GLU A 70 11.64 1.77 -0.50
C GLU A 70 10.31 1.94 0.24
N LEU A 71 9.72 0.82 0.64
CA LEU A 71 8.62 0.77 1.59
C LEU A 71 9.22 1.02 2.97
N SER A 72 9.30 2.28 3.37
CA SER A 72 9.74 2.69 4.72
C SER A 72 8.55 3.11 5.58
N ASP A 73 8.69 3.07 6.91
CA ASP A 73 7.65 3.53 7.86
C ASP A 73 7.08 4.90 7.51
N THR A 74 7.92 5.85 7.12
CA THR A 74 7.49 7.20 6.72
C THR A 74 6.51 7.20 5.55
N VAL A 75 6.71 6.29 4.59
CA VAL A 75 5.85 6.17 3.42
C VAL A 75 4.52 5.55 3.83
N LEU A 76 4.57 4.53 4.68
CA LEU A 76 3.38 3.86 5.20
C LEU A 76 2.56 4.81 6.08
N ASP A 77 3.21 5.62 6.91
CA ASP A 77 2.54 6.64 7.74
C ASP A 77 1.90 7.74 6.89
N ASP A 78 2.57 8.21 5.82
CA ASP A 78 1.99 9.17 4.87
C ASP A 78 0.77 8.58 4.13
N VAL A 79 0.88 7.32 3.71
CA VAL A 79 -0.23 6.57 3.11
C VAL A 79 -1.41 6.44 4.09
N VAL A 80 -1.16 5.99 5.33
CA VAL A 80 -2.17 5.88 6.39
C VAL A 80 -2.78 7.26 6.71
N GLY A 81 -1.96 8.30 6.76
CA GLY A 81 -2.35 9.69 7.00
C GLY A 81 -3.23 10.24 5.89
N ALA A 82 -2.85 10.05 4.63
CA ALA A 82 -3.63 10.45 3.46
C ALA A 82 -4.99 9.75 3.42
N MET A 83 -5.03 8.44 3.71
CA MET A 83 -6.27 7.66 3.77
C MET A 83 -7.16 8.05 4.95
N THR A 84 -6.57 8.54 6.05
CA THR A 84 -7.32 9.00 7.22
C THR A 84 -7.85 10.44 7.04
N ARG A 85 -7.12 11.31 6.32
CA ARG A 85 -7.56 12.69 6.02
C ARG A 85 -8.71 12.77 5.03
N ASN A 86 -8.87 11.78 4.15
CA ASN A 86 -9.93 11.76 3.14
C ASN A 86 -11.36 11.52 3.71
N ARG A 87 -11.54 11.59 5.03
CA ARG A 87 -12.82 11.41 5.74
C ARG A 87 -13.48 12.73 6.19
N TYR A 88 -12.87 13.89 5.91
CA TYR A 88 -13.33 15.20 6.39
C TYR A 88 -13.67 16.23 5.28
N LEU A 89 -13.85 15.80 4.03
CA LEU A 89 -14.38 16.65 2.95
C LEU A 89 -15.71 16.11 2.43
#